data_AF-A0AAV3RF90-F1
#
_entry.id   AF-A0AAV3RF90-F1
#
_cell.length_a   1.000
_cell.length_b   1.000
_cell.length_c   1.000
_cell.angle_alpha   90.00
_cell.angle_beta   90.00
_cell.angle_gamma   90.00
#
_symmetry.space_group_name_H-M   'P 1'
#
loop_
_entity.id
_entity.type
_entity.pdbx_description
1 polymer ?
#
loop_
_entity_poly.entity_id
_entity_poly.type
_entity_poly.pdbx_seq_one_letter_code
_entity_poly.pdbx_strand_id
1 'polypeptide(L)'
;MAKSSADDDELRRACEAAIEGTKQKVTLSIRVAKSRGIFGKTGKLGRGHMAKARVLAITTKEKATRTKAFLRVLKYSNGGVLEATKIYKLKHLSKVEVVTTDPSGCTFMLGFDNLRVRSHTVTPAQWTMRNVDDRNRLLLCIINICKDILGRLPKVVGIDVVEMALWAKENTSTISKQQGDRKSDQVAAEEVEDDMKVTVERDMVCQAEEEDMEALLDTYVMEIGEAEAFSERLKRELQALEAANVHAILGTEVLVSEVLQGLESASNIVEDMDEWLGIFNMKLRHMREDIESIETRNNKLELQSSNNKLLSEELDKLVERLRIPPEYSQCLTGGSFEESHMHLNISSCEWLTRALHGLEMPNLDSNYAKMRAVSIDFLSCFLIRCY
;
A
#
# COMPACT_ATOMS: atom_id res chain seq x y z
N MET A 1 -12.41 1.08 -34.82
CA MET A 1 -11.14 0.79 -35.52
C MET A 1 -10.02 0.72 -34.48
N ALA A 2 -9.61 -0.49 -34.09
CA ALA A 2 -8.45 -0.73 -33.24
C ALA A 2 -7.22 -0.92 -34.13
N LYS A 3 -6.47 0.16 -34.36
CA LYS A 3 -5.07 0.07 -34.81
C LYS A 3 -4.21 0.39 -33.61
N SER A 4 -3.18 -0.44 -33.40
CA SER A 4 -2.02 -0.08 -32.58
C SER A 4 -1.56 1.30 -33.05
N SER A 5 -1.87 2.32 -32.25
CA SER A 5 -1.48 3.69 -32.56
C SER A 5 0.04 3.75 -32.42
N ALA A 6 0.74 4.43 -33.32
CA ALA A 6 2.16 4.75 -33.12
C ALA A 6 2.40 5.39 -31.73
N ASP A 7 1.39 6.06 -31.19
CA ASP A 7 1.33 6.63 -29.84
C ASP A 7 1.39 5.56 -28.72
N ASP A 8 0.81 4.37 -28.91
CA ASP A 8 0.86 3.27 -27.93
C ASP A 8 2.28 2.66 -27.86
N ASP A 9 2.94 2.51 -29.02
CA ASP A 9 4.30 1.97 -29.12
C ASP A 9 5.36 2.98 -28.64
N GLU A 10 5.13 4.28 -28.88
CA GLU A 10 5.93 5.36 -28.32
C GLU A 10 5.76 5.43 -26.79
N LEU A 11 4.53 5.35 -26.29
CA LEU A 11 4.24 5.33 -24.86
C LEU A 11 4.88 4.12 -24.17
N ARG A 12 4.87 2.97 -24.83
CA ARG A 12 5.52 1.75 -24.34
C ARG A 12 7.03 1.93 -24.25
N ARG A 13 7.68 2.44 -25.30
CA ARG A 13 9.12 2.74 -25.29
C ARG A 13 9.48 3.75 -24.19
N ALA A 14 8.68 4.79 -23.99
CA ALA A 14 8.88 5.74 -22.91
C ALA A 14 8.72 5.10 -21.52
N CYS A 15 7.79 4.14 -21.37
CA CYS A 15 7.66 3.36 -20.14
C CYS A 15 8.84 2.42 -19.91
N GLU A 16 9.38 1.80 -20.98
CA GLU A 16 10.55 0.91 -20.92
C GLU A 16 11.80 1.70 -20.50
N ALA A 17 12.03 2.87 -21.08
CA ALA A 17 13.10 3.78 -20.66
C ALA A 17 12.96 4.21 -19.18
N ALA A 18 11.73 4.47 -18.73
CA ALA A 18 11.47 4.85 -17.33
C ALA A 18 11.71 3.72 -16.31
N ILE A 19 11.89 2.47 -16.76
CA ILE A 19 12.11 1.30 -15.90
C ILE A 19 13.41 0.57 -16.22
N GLU A 20 14.27 1.18 -17.04
CA GLU A 20 15.58 0.67 -17.40
C GLU A 20 16.39 0.33 -16.14
N GLY A 21 17.01 -0.84 -16.12
CA GLY A 21 17.72 -1.40 -14.94
C GLY A 21 16.90 -2.33 -14.04
N THR A 22 15.57 -2.42 -14.19
CA THR A 22 14.75 -3.28 -13.32
C THR A 22 14.58 -4.73 -13.80
N LYS A 23 15.09 -5.05 -15.01
CA LYS A 23 14.89 -6.32 -15.74
C LYS A 23 13.39 -6.67 -15.91
N GLN A 24 12.54 -5.66 -16.05
CA GLN A 24 11.10 -5.81 -16.22
C GLN A 24 10.71 -5.52 -17.67
N LYS A 25 9.83 -6.35 -18.24
CA LYS A 25 9.26 -6.17 -19.57
C LYS A 25 7.90 -5.48 -19.47
N VAL A 26 7.66 -4.44 -20.26
CA VAL A 26 6.34 -3.78 -20.34
C VAL A 26 5.42 -4.62 -21.23
N THR A 27 4.27 -5.03 -20.70
CA THR A 27 3.24 -5.78 -21.43
C THR A 27 2.17 -4.87 -22.00
N LEU A 28 1.79 -3.83 -21.25
CA LEU A 28 0.79 -2.85 -21.66
C LEU A 28 1.11 -1.50 -21.03
N SER A 29 0.97 -0.42 -21.78
CA SER A 29 1.04 0.95 -21.30
C SER A 29 -0.19 1.72 -21.75
N ILE A 30 -0.83 2.46 -20.84
CA ILE A 30 -2.06 3.20 -21.15
C ILE A 30 -2.15 4.50 -20.35
N ARG A 31 -2.63 5.56 -21.00
CA ARG A 31 -2.85 6.87 -20.36
C ARG A 31 -4.12 6.83 -19.53
N VAL A 32 -4.08 7.41 -18.34
CA VAL A 32 -5.21 7.41 -17.39
C VAL A 32 -5.30 8.74 -16.65
N ALA A 33 -6.52 9.11 -16.25
CA ALA A 33 -6.73 10.19 -15.30
C ALA A 33 -6.90 9.61 -13.88
N LYS A 34 -6.08 10.07 -12.94
CA LYS A 34 -6.14 9.66 -11.53
C LYS A 34 -6.90 10.68 -10.71
N SER A 35 -8.01 10.28 -10.09
CA SER A 35 -8.77 11.07 -9.12
C SER A 35 -8.70 10.44 -7.72
N ARG A 36 -8.96 11.25 -6.68
CA ARG A 36 -9.18 10.75 -5.31
C ARG A 36 -10.67 10.52 -5.13
N GLY A 37 -11.07 9.32 -4.70
CA GLY A 37 -12.47 8.98 -4.47
C GLY A 37 -13.11 9.90 -3.44
N ILE A 38 -14.24 10.50 -3.81
CA ILE A 38 -15.05 11.36 -2.95
C ILE A 38 -15.98 10.44 -2.16
N PHE A 39 -15.70 10.23 -0.88
CA PHE A 39 -16.69 9.67 0.05
C PHE A 39 -16.85 10.69 1.20
N GLY A 40 -17.99 11.37 1.23
CA GLY A 40 -18.55 11.89 2.48
C GLY A 40 -18.35 13.34 2.92
N LYS A 41 -18.01 14.32 2.05
CA LYS A 41 -18.22 15.76 2.38
C LYS A 41 -18.63 16.58 1.16
N THR A 42 -19.93 16.70 0.93
CA THR A 42 -20.54 17.74 0.09
C THR A 42 -20.36 19.09 0.79
N GLY A 43 -19.26 19.78 0.53
CA GLY A 43 -19.06 21.11 1.11
C GLY A 43 -17.62 21.60 1.08
N LYS A 44 -17.09 21.83 -0.12
CA LYS A 44 -16.06 22.84 -0.47
C LYS A 44 -15.40 22.44 -1.80
N LEU A 45 -15.95 22.96 -2.91
CA LEU A 45 -15.29 22.98 -4.22
C LEU A 45 -14.11 23.96 -4.16
N GLY A 46 -13.02 23.55 -3.51
CA GLY A 46 -11.73 24.22 -3.59
C GLY A 46 -10.94 23.70 -4.80
N ARG A 47 -10.20 24.58 -5.48
CA ARG A 47 -9.36 24.40 -6.69
C ARG A 47 -8.33 23.24 -6.69
N GLY A 48 -8.36 22.31 -5.73
CA GLY A 48 -7.36 21.22 -5.55
C GLY A 48 -7.80 19.82 -5.98
N HIS A 49 -9.01 19.63 -6.50
CA HIS A 49 -9.60 18.30 -6.77
C HIS A 49 -9.53 17.85 -8.24
N MET A 50 -8.64 18.42 -9.06
CA MET A 50 -8.54 18.04 -10.48
C MET A 50 -7.88 16.68 -10.67
N ALA A 51 -8.46 15.88 -11.57
CA ALA A 51 -7.89 14.59 -11.98
C ALA A 51 -6.52 14.82 -12.62
N LYS A 52 -5.53 14.02 -12.21
CA LYS A 52 -4.14 14.18 -12.68
C LYS A 52 -3.85 13.15 -13.77
N ALA A 53 -3.35 13.60 -14.92
CA ALA A 53 -2.89 12.72 -15.99
C ALA A 53 -1.72 11.84 -15.49
N ARG A 54 -1.83 10.54 -15.71
CA ARG A 54 -0.87 9.50 -15.33
C ARG A 54 -0.79 8.46 -16.44
N VAL A 55 0.22 7.60 -16.36
CA VAL A 55 0.33 6.42 -17.22
C VAL A 55 0.35 5.19 -16.33
N LEU A 56 -0.44 4.19 -16.68
CA LEU A 56 -0.38 2.86 -16.08
C LEU A 56 0.41 1.94 -17.00
N ALA A 57 1.44 1.31 -16.46
CA ALA A 57 2.20 0.29 -17.16
C ALA A 57 2.08 -1.04 -16.41
N ILE A 58 1.66 -2.08 -17.11
CA ILE A 58 1.74 -3.45 -16.60
C ILE A 58 3.08 -4.02 -17.02
N THR A 59 3.81 -4.53 -16.04
CA THR A 59 5.17 -5.02 -16.21
C THR A 59 5.30 -6.42 -15.64
N THR A 60 6.01 -7.28 -16.34
CA THR A 60 6.37 -8.63 -15.88
C THR A 60 7.88 -8.72 -15.66
N LYS A 61 8.27 -9.48 -14.64
CA LYS A 61 9.66 -9.85 -14.38
C LYS A 61 9.74 -11.36 -14.43
N GLU A 62 10.37 -11.88 -15.46
CA GLU A 62 10.71 -13.29 -15.52
C GLU A 62 11.81 -13.59 -14.50
N LYS A 63 11.61 -14.72 -13.83
CA LYS A 63 12.46 -15.32 -12.80
C LYS A 63 12.48 -16.81 -13.13
N ALA A 64 13.53 -17.55 -12.74
CA ALA A 64 13.71 -18.95 -13.12
C ALA A 64 12.51 -19.83 -12.74
N THR A 65 11.82 -19.48 -11.66
CA THR A 65 10.72 -20.27 -11.08
C THR A 65 9.32 -19.74 -11.32
N ARG A 66 9.12 -18.41 -11.27
CA ARG A 66 7.80 -17.76 -11.38
C ARG A 66 7.89 -16.33 -11.87
N THR A 67 7.12 -16.00 -12.90
CA THR A 67 6.97 -14.63 -13.37
C THR A 67 6.28 -13.76 -12.32
N LYS A 68 6.89 -12.63 -11.93
CA LYS A 68 6.26 -11.63 -11.06
C LYS A 68 5.62 -10.54 -11.91
N ALA A 69 4.40 -10.13 -11.58
CA ALA A 69 3.70 -9.07 -12.31
C ALA A 69 3.42 -7.84 -11.44
N PHE A 70 3.60 -6.66 -12.01
CA PHE A 70 3.49 -5.37 -11.32
C PHE A 70 2.69 -4.36 -12.15
N LEU A 71 1.88 -3.57 -11.46
CA LEU A 71 1.24 -2.37 -12.01
C LEU A 71 2.02 -1.13 -11.55
N ARG A 72 2.64 -0.44 -12.49
CA ARG A 72 3.36 0.80 -12.26
C ARG A 72 2.51 2.00 -12.63
N VAL A 73 2.59 3.05 -11.81
CA VAL A 73 2.01 4.37 -12.05
C VAL A 73 3.14 5.33 -12.37
N LEU A 74 3.13 5.89 -13.57
CA LEU A 74 4.11 6.87 -14.02
C LEU A 74 3.48 8.27 -14.11
N LYS A 75 4.31 9.29 -13.91
CA LYS A 75 3.97 10.72 -14.07
C LYS A 75 4.91 11.32 -15.12
N TYR A 76 4.45 12.34 -15.82
CA TYR A 76 5.33 13.19 -16.62
C TYR A 76 6.07 14.17 -15.69
N SER A 77 7.40 14.24 -15.83
CA SER A 77 8.24 15.26 -15.19
C SER A 77 8.33 16.53 -16.05
N ASN A 78 8.97 17.58 -15.54
CA ASN A 78 9.05 18.89 -16.18
C ASN A 78 9.85 18.92 -17.51
N GLY A 79 10.30 17.76 -18.01
CA GLY A 79 10.95 17.59 -19.31
C GLY A 79 10.23 16.64 -20.26
N GLY A 80 8.96 16.28 -19.99
CA GLY A 80 8.21 15.33 -20.82
C GLY A 80 8.61 13.85 -20.64
N VAL A 81 9.59 13.57 -19.79
CA VAL A 81 10.04 12.21 -19.47
C VAL A 81 9.10 11.55 -18.46
N LEU A 82 8.84 10.25 -18.63
CA LEU A 82 8.05 9.46 -17.69
C LEU A 82 8.90 9.01 -16.50
N GLU A 83 8.39 9.24 -15.29
CA GLU A 83 9.01 8.79 -14.04
C GLU A 83 8.08 7.83 -13.29
N ALA A 84 8.60 6.66 -12.93
CA ALA A 84 7.88 5.70 -12.10
C ALA A 84 7.64 6.27 -10.70
N THR A 85 6.37 6.50 -10.35
CA THR A 85 5.97 7.12 -9.06
C THR A 85 5.54 6.08 -8.04
N LYS A 86 4.82 5.05 -8.46
CA LYS A 86 4.29 4.03 -7.56
C LYS A 86 4.26 2.67 -8.24
N ILE A 87 4.54 1.63 -7.47
CA ILE A 87 4.49 0.24 -7.92
C ILE A 87 3.52 -0.55 -7.04
N TYR A 88 2.65 -1.33 -7.67
CA TYR A 88 1.75 -2.28 -7.01
C TYR A 88 2.08 -3.69 -7.48
N LYS A 89 2.29 -4.62 -6.54
CA LYS A 89 2.46 -6.04 -6.88
C LYS A 89 1.08 -6.63 -7.20
N LEU A 90 0.89 -7.21 -8.40
CA LEU A 90 -0.41 -7.75 -8.81
C LEU A 90 -0.83 -8.98 -7.99
N LYS A 91 0.12 -9.67 -7.34
CA LYS A 91 -0.17 -10.76 -6.37
C LYS A 91 -1.14 -10.35 -5.25
N HIS A 92 -1.19 -9.06 -4.94
CA HIS A 92 -2.03 -8.49 -3.87
C HIS A 92 -3.33 -7.87 -4.37
N LEU A 93 -3.62 -7.95 -5.67
CA LEU A 93 -4.87 -7.45 -6.23
C LEU A 93 -6.02 -8.37 -5.80
N SER A 94 -7.02 -7.82 -5.11
CA SER A 94 -8.15 -8.59 -4.59
C SER A 94 -9.49 -8.21 -5.18
N LYS A 95 -9.65 -6.96 -5.62
CA LYS A 95 -10.91 -6.46 -6.19
C LYS A 95 -10.65 -5.55 -7.39
N VAL A 96 -11.43 -5.73 -8.44
CA VAL A 96 -11.55 -4.80 -9.57
C VAL A 96 -13.00 -4.33 -9.59
N GLU A 97 -13.23 -3.03 -9.51
CA GLU A 97 -14.57 -2.45 -9.40
C GLU A 97 -14.75 -1.33 -10.40
N VAL A 98 -15.71 -1.47 -11.32
CA VAL A 98 -16.15 -0.36 -12.17
C VAL A 98 -17.16 0.48 -11.39
N VAL A 99 -16.98 1.80 -11.46
CA VAL A 99 -17.79 2.76 -10.72
C VAL A 99 -19.11 2.96 -11.45
N THR A 100 -20.21 2.44 -10.88
CA THR A 100 -21.55 2.49 -11.49
C THR A 100 -22.20 3.88 -11.44
N THR A 101 -21.67 4.80 -10.62
CA THR A 101 -22.15 6.18 -10.54
C THR A 101 -21.67 7.06 -11.70
N ASP A 102 -20.74 6.55 -12.53
CA ASP A 102 -20.23 7.24 -13.71
C ASP A 102 -20.99 6.75 -14.96
N PRO A 103 -21.81 7.59 -15.61
CA PRO A 103 -22.59 7.20 -16.78
C PRO A 103 -21.72 6.85 -18.00
N SER A 104 -20.45 7.28 -18.02
CA SER A 104 -19.53 6.92 -19.11
C SER A 104 -19.00 5.49 -19.01
N GLY A 105 -19.11 4.87 -17.82
CA GLY A 105 -18.52 3.57 -17.54
C GLY A 105 -16.98 3.54 -17.56
N CYS A 106 -16.28 4.65 -17.84
CA CYS A 106 -14.83 4.66 -18.02
C CYS A 106 -14.04 4.61 -16.70
N THR A 107 -14.71 4.82 -15.57
CA THR A 107 -14.07 4.90 -14.25
C THR A 107 -14.07 3.57 -13.50
N PHE A 108 -12.92 3.20 -12.95
CA PHE A 108 -12.75 1.98 -12.16
C PHE A 108 -11.79 2.18 -10.97
N MET A 109 -11.80 1.22 -10.05
CA MET A 109 -10.97 1.15 -8.86
C MET A 109 -10.29 -0.22 -8.76
N LEU A 110 -9.05 -0.21 -8.27
CA LEU A 110 -8.26 -1.41 -8.01
C LEU A 110 -8.03 -1.53 -6.50
N GLY A 111 -8.58 -2.59 -5.90
CA GLY A 111 -8.41 -2.93 -4.49
C GLY A 111 -7.24 -3.88 -4.30
N PHE A 112 -6.25 -3.44 -3.52
CA PHE A 112 -5.11 -4.27 -3.11
C PHE A 112 -5.17 -4.56 -1.61
N ASP A 113 -4.94 -5.81 -1.22
CA ASP A 113 -5.05 -6.24 0.18
C ASP A 113 -4.04 -5.53 1.09
N ASN A 114 -2.81 -5.31 0.60
CA ASN A 114 -1.78 -4.55 1.32
C ASN A 114 -2.16 -3.08 1.61
N LEU A 115 -3.10 -2.50 0.88
CA LEU A 115 -3.56 -1.13 1.09
C LEU A 115 -4.73 -1.05 2.07
N ARG A 116 -5.56 -2.10 2.15
CA ARG A 116 -6.71 -2.14 3.07
C ARG A 116 -6.28 -2.18 4.54
N VAL A 117 -5.14 -2.79 4.84
CA VAL A 117 -4.58 -2.82 6.19
C VAL A 117 -3.92 -1.49 6.58
N ARG A 118 -3.52 -0.67 5.60
CA ARG A 118 -2.77 0.58 5.83
C ARG A 118 -3.63 1.79 6.18
N SER A 119 -4.95 1.72 6.00
CA SER A 119 -5.88 2.76 6.45
C SER A 119 -7.33 2.32 6.26
N HIS A 120 -8.13 2.30 7.32
CA HIS A 120 -9.58 2.22 7.23
C HIS A 120 -10.21 3.47 6.53
N THR A 121 -9.39 4.46 6.16
CA THR A 121 -9.82 5.82 5.75
C THR A 121 -9.32 6.25 4.38
N VAL A 122 -8.49 5.48 3.69
CA VAL A 122 -7.99 5.89 2.36
C VAL A 122 -8.91 5.31 1.30
N THR A 123 -9.75 6.16 0.72
CA THR A 123 -10.52 5.85 -0.47
C THR A 123 -9.58 5.33 -1.57
N PRO A 124 -9.90 4.20 -2.23
CA PRO A 124 -9.11 3.70 -3.34
C PRO A 124 -8.94 4.80 -4.40
N ALA A 125 -7.77 4.84 -5.04
CA ALA A 125 -7.59 5.73 -6.18
C ALA A 125 -8.57 5.34 -7.29
N GLN A 126 -9.30 6.32 -7.80
CA GLN A 126 -10.16 6.16 -8.96
C GLN A 126 -9.36 6.48 -10.21
N TRP A 127 -9.54 5.62 -11.21
CA TRP A 127 -8.85 5.66 -12.48
C TRP A 127 -9.90 5.81 -13.58
N THR A 128 -9.83 6.89 -14.34
CA THR A 128 -10.77 7.16 -15.43
C THR A 128 -10.04 7.06 -16.76
N MET A 129 -10.58 6.23 -17.65
CA MET A 129 -10.07 6.03 -19.01
C MET A 129 -10.68 7.01 -20.01
N ARG A 130 -10.09 7.07 -21.21
CA ARG A 130 -10.60 7.88 -22.32
C ARG A 130 -11.89 7.31 -22.90
N ASN A 131 -11.97 5.98 -23.00
CA ASN A 131 -13.11 5.25 -23.54
C ASN A 131 -13.28 3.91 -22.79
N VAL A 132 -14.43 3.28 -23.03
CA VAL A 132 -14.76 1.96 -22.46
C VAL A 132 -13.83 0.87 -23.01
N ASP A 133 -13.35 1.02 -24.24
CA ASP A 133 -12.41 0.08 -24.87
C ASP A 133 -11.04 0.05 -24.17
N ASP A 134 -10.45 1.22 -23.86
CA ASP A 134 -9.18 1.35 -23.13
C ASP A 134 -9.32 0.76 -21.72
N ARG A 135 -10.47 0.98 -21.08
CA ARG A 135 -10.81 0.35 -19.79
C ARG A 135 -10.84 -1.17 -19.94
N ASN A 136 -11.60 -1.70 -20.89
CA ASN A 136 -11.74 -3.13 -21.10
C ASN A 136 -10.39 -3.77 -21.45
N ARG A 137 -9.60 -3.16 -22.33
CA ARG A 137 -8.24 -3.60 -22.69
C ARG A 137 -7.33 -3.69 -21.48
N LEU A 138 -7.32 -2.67 -20.62
CA LEU A 138 -6.53 -2.70 -19.40
C LEU A 138 -7.01 -3.80 -18.45
N LEU A 139 -8.33 -3.86 -18.18
CA LEU A 139 -8.89 -4.80 -17.21
C LEU A 139 -8.71 -6.25 -17.66
N LEU A 140 -8.94 -6.56 -18.95
CA LEU A 140 -8.68 -7.88 -19.52
C LEU A 140 -7.20 -8.25 -19.44
N CYS A 141 -6.28 -7.32 -19.72
CA CYS A 141 -4.85 -7.58 -19.56
C CYS A 141 -4.50 -7.92 -18.10
N ILE A 142 -5.03 -7.17 -17.13
CA ILE A 142 -4.84 -7.45 -15.69
C ILE A 142 -5.42 -8.82 -15.33
N ILE A 143 -6.64 -9.12 -15.77
CA ILE A 143 -7.34 -10.39 -15.46
C ILE A 143 -6.59 -11.58 -16.05
N ASN A 144 -6.16 -11.49 -17.32
CA ASN A 144 -5.39 -12.54 -17.98
C ASN A 144 -4.05 -12.77 -17.28
N ILE A 145 -3.33 -11.70 -16.92
CA ILE A 145 -2.09 -11.83 -16.14
C ILE A 145 -2.35 -12.46 -14.77
N CYS A 146 -3.44 -12.09 -14.08
CA CYS A 146 -3.78 -12.72 -12.81
C CYS A 146 -4.12 -14.21 -12.95
N LYS A 147 -4.77 -14.58 -14.06
CA LYS A 147 -5.08 -15.98 -14.38
C LYS A 147 -3.82 -16.78 -14.75
N ASP A 148 -3.06 -16.29 -15.72
CA ASP A 148 -1.97 -17.03 -16.37
C ASP A 148 -0.70 -17.05 -15.53
N ILE A 149 -0.40 -15.96 -14.81
CA ILE A 149 0.84 -15.82 -14.04
C ILE A 149 0.62 -16.09 -12.54
N LEU A 150 -0.53 -15.68 -11.98
CA LEU A 150 -0.77 -15.74 -10.53
C LEU A 150 -1.71 -16.87 -10.10
N GLY A 151 -2.40 -17.53 -11.04
CA GLY A 151 -3.34 -18.62 -10.75
C GLY A 151 -4.56 -18.22 -9.90
N ARG A 152 -4.81 -16.92 -9.72
CA ARG A 152 -5.90 -16.38 -8.88
C ARG A 152 -6.61 -15.25 -9.62
N LEU A 153 -7.94 -15.26 -9.59
CA LEU A 153 -8.77 -14.19 -10.16
C LEU A 153 -9.20 -13.19 -9.08
N PRO A 154 -9.08 -11.87 -9.32
CA PRO A 154 -9.63 -10.85 -8.42
C PRO A 154 -11.16 -10.83 -8.49
N LYS A 155 -11.82 -10.36 -7.42
CA LYS A 155 -13.27 -10.17 -7.42
C LYS A 155 -13.64 -9.02 -8.36
N VAL A 156 -14.44 -9.30 -9.38
CA VAL A 156 -14.93 -8.31 -10.35
C VAL A 156 -16.31 -7.80 -9.91
N VAL A 157 -16.49 -6.48 -9.84
CA VAL A 157 -17.75 -5.81 -9.46
C VAL A 157 -18.09 -4.70 -10.44
N GLY A 158 -19.35 -4.56 -10.82
CA GLY A 158 -19.83 -3.50 -11.72
C GLY A 158 -19.45 -3.70 -13.19
N ILE A 159 -18.96 -4.90 -13.55
CA ILE A 159 -18.68 -5.30 -14.92
C ILE A 159 -19.69 -6.37 -15.31
N ASP A 160 -20.40 -6.18 -16.41
CA ASP A 160 -21.14 -7.27 -17.02
C ASP A 160 -20.14 -8.25 -17.65
N VAL A 161 -20.03 -9.43 -17.04
CA VAL A 161 -19.12 -10.50 -17.44
C VAL A 161 -19.43 -10.97 -18.87
N VAL A 162 -20.70 -10.90 -19.29
CA VAL A 162 -21.15 -11.29 -20.62
C VAL A 162 -20.73 -10.25 -21.65
N GLU A 163 -20.95 -8.97 -21.38
CA GLU A 163 -20.53 -7.86 -22.24
C GLU A 163 -19.00 -7.83 -22.41
N MET A 164 -18.25 -8.08 -21.32
CA MET A 164 -16.79 -8.15 -21.39
C MET A 164 -16.28 -9.37 -22.16
N ALA A 165 -16.96 -10.52 -22.07
CA ALA A 165 -16.62 -11.72 -22.84
C ALA A 165 -16.94 -11.54 -24.34
N LEU A 166 -18.05 -10.88 -24.68
CA LEU A 166 -18.41 -10.54 -26.05
C LEU A 166 -17.41 -9.54 -26.65
N TRP A 167 -17.08 -8.47 -25.92
CA TRP A 167 -16.03 -7.52 -26.31
C TRP A 167 -14.68 -8.22 -26.51
N ALA A 168 -14.31 -9.13 -25.61
CA ALA A 168 -13.07 -9.89 -25.73
C ALA A 168 -13.10 -10.78 -26.98
N LYS A 169 -14.20 -11.46 -27.29
CA LYS A 169 -14.33 -12.28 -28.51
C LYS A 169 -14.18 -11.45 -29.79
N GLU A 170 -14.77 -10.26 -29.81
CA GLU A 170 -14.69 -9.34 -30.94
C GLU A 170 -13.30 -8.71 -31.11
N ASN A 171 -12.59 -8.42 -30.02
CA ASN A 171 -11.28 -7.75 -30.05
C ASN A 171 -10.06 -8.67 -29.87
N THR A 172 -10.24 -9.97 -29.57
CA THR A 172 -9.14 -10.95 -29.45
C THR A 172 -8.79 -11.58 -30.80
N SER A 173 -9.75 -11.67 -31.73
CA SER A 173 -9.56 -12.26 -33.07
C SER A 173 -8.57 -11.49 -33.96
N THR A 174 -8.18 -10.27 -33.58
CA THR A 174 -7.17 -9.44 -34.25
C THR A 174 -5.77 -9.53 -33.63
N ILE A 175 -5.59 -10.19 -32.47
CA ILE A 175 -4.31 -10.25 -31.74
C ILE A 175 -3.60 -11.62 -31.89
N SER A 176 -4.30 -12.69 -32.30
CA SER A 176 -3.75 -14.06 -32.35
C SER A 176 -3.12 -14.49 -33.68
N LYS A 177 -2.96 -13.60 -34.67
CA LYS A 177 -2.23 -13.91 -35.93
C LYS A 177 -0.84 -13.27 -35.98
N GLN A 178 -0.04 -13.42 -34.92
CA GLN A 178 1.42 -13.26 -34.96
C GLN A 178 2.13 -14.31 -34.08
N GLN A 179 1.54 -15.49 -33.97
CA GLN A 179 2.27 -16.68 -33.52
C GLN A 179 2.28 -17.66 -34.70
N GLY A 180 3.12 -17.32 -35.68
CA GLY A 180 3.42 -18.18 -36.82
C GLY A 180 4.18 -19.41 -36.35
N ASP A 181 3.55 -20.56 -36.54
CA ASP A 181 4.05 -21.61 -37.42
C ASP A 181 5.59 -21.76 -37.42
N ARG A 182 6.13 -22.45 -36.40
CA ARG A 182 7.45 -23.07 -36.50
C ARG A 182 7.29 -24.40 -37.23
N LYS A 183 7.14 -24.33 -38.56
CA LYS A 183 7.61 -25.40 -39.44
C LYS A 183 9.13 -25.23 -39.56
N SER A 184 9.87 -26.14 -38.94
CA SER A 184 11.27 -26.33 -39.25
C SER A 184 11.31 -27.08 -40.58
N ASP A 185 11.45 -26.32 -41.67
CA ASP A 185 11.86 -26.90 -42.94
C ASP A 185 13.25 -27.52 -42.80
N GLN A 186 13.35 -28.61 -43.52
CA GLN A 186 14.51 -29.43 -43.84
C GLN A 186 15.78 -28.59 -44.08
N VAL A 187 16.84 -28.91 -43.33
CA VAL A 187 18.20 -28.49 -43.68
C VAL A 187 18.63 -29.38 -44.84
N ALA A 188 18.65 -28.81 -46.04
CA ALA A 188 19.42 -29.35 -47.14
C ALA A 188 20.91 -29.26 -46.75
N ALA A 189 21.58 -30.42 -46.75
CA ALA A 189 23.01 -30.49 -46.70
C ALA A 189 23.55 -29.96 -48.04
N GLU A 190 23.99 -28.69 -48.04
CA GLU A 190 24.98 -28.23 -49.00
C GLU A 190 26.35 -28.42 -48.34
N GLU A 191 27.10 -29.39 -48.86
CA GLU A 191 28.52 -29.54 -48.63
C GLU A 191 29.21 -28.29 -49.18
N VAL A 192 29.68 -27.42 -48.28
CA VAL A 192 30.67 -26.40 -48.60
C VAL A 192 32.00 -26.97 -48.12
N GLU A 193 32.82 -27.44 -49.06
CA GLU A 193 34.26 -27.58 -48.85
C GLU A 193 34.80 -26.19 -48.51
N ASP A 194 34.98 -25.91 -47.22
CA ASP A 194 35.79 -24.80 -46.75
C ASP A 194 37.21 -25.34 -46.55
N ASP A 195 38.09 -25.00 -47.49
CA ASP A 195 39.52 -25.27 -47.42
C ASP A 195 40.11 -24.38 -46.32
N MET A 196 40.00 -24.84 -45.07
CA MET A 196 40.51 -24.18 -43.88
C MET A 196 42.03 -24.19 -43.95
N LYS A 197 42.58 -23.13 -44.55
CA LYS A 197 44.01 -22.82 -44.50
C LYS A 197 44.38 -22.45 -43.07
N VAL A 198 44.70 -23.47 -42.27
CA VAL A 198 45.28 -23.35 -40.93
C VAL A 198 46.65 -22.69 -41.07
N THR A 199 46.70 -21.38 -40.89
CA THR A 199 47.95 -20.69 -40.56
C THR A 199 48.31 -21.08 -39.14
N VAL A 200 49.20 -22.05 -39.00
CA VAL A 200 49.79 -22.45 -37.71
C VAL A 200 50.60 -21.26 -37.19
N GLU A 201 49.99 -20.44 -36.35
CA GLU A 201 50.75 -19.65 -35.39
C GLU A 201 51.51 -20.66 -34.53
N ARG A 202 52.84 -20.67 -34.62
CA ARG A 202 53.71 -21.47 -33.74
C ARG A 202 53.61 -20.85 -32.35
N ASP A 203 52.54 -21.15 -31.63
CA ASP A 203 52.57 -21.07 -30.18
C ASP A 203 53.54 -22.16 -29.72
N MET A 204 54.62 -21.73 -29.08
CA MET A 204 55.65 -22.65 -28.60
C MET A 204 55.04 -23.46 -27.46
N VAL A 205 54.75 -24.73 -27.73
CA VAL A 205 54.39 -25.72 -26.73
C VAL A 205 55.45 -25.66 -25.61
N CYS A 206 55.02 -25.61 -24.36
CA CYS A 206 55.95 -25.50 -23.24
C CYS A 206 56.82 -26.77 -23.16
N GLN A 207 58.06 -26.67 -22.67
CA GLN A 207 58.98 -27.82 -22.57
C GLN A 207 58.37 -29.02 -21.81
N ALA A 208 57.50 -28.75 -20.83
CA ALA A 208 56.75 -29.78 -20.11
C ALA A 208 55.65 -30.44 -20.95
N GLU A 209 55.00 -29.67 -21.83
CA GLU A 209 53.98 -30.19 -22.75
C GLU A 209 54.63 -31.01 -23.88
N GLU A 210 55.86 -30.65 -24.29
CA GLU A 210 56.66 -31.44 -25.23
C GLU A 210 57.09 -32.78 -24.61
N GLU A 211 57.52 -32.80 -23.34
CA GLU A 211 57.82 -34.03 -22.58
C GLU A 211 56.58 -34.93 -22.42
N ASP A 212 55.42 -34.35 -22.13
CA ASP A 212 54.16 -35.10 -22.01
C ASP A 212 53.68 -35.65 -23.36
N MET A 213 53.84 -34.88 -24.44
CA MET A 213 53.57 -35.36 -25.80
C MET A 213 54.52 -36.47 -26.21
N GLU A 214 55.80 -36.37 -25.87
CA GLU A 214 56.80 -37.40 -26.14
C GLU A 214 56.52 -38.67 -25.34
N ALA A 215 56.17 -38.56 -24.05
CA ALA A 215 55.77 -39.70 -23.22
C ALA A 215 54.50 -40.40 -23.74
N LEU A 216 53.50 -39.62 -24.19
CA LEU A 216 52.31 -40.16 -24.83
C LEU A 216 52.65 -40.92 -26.10
N LEU A 217 53.50 -40.36 -26.96
CA LEU A 217 53.95 -41.00 -28.19
C LEU A 217 54.80 -42.25 -27.92
N ASP A 218 55.61 -42.27 -26.86
CA ASP A 218 56.47 -43.41 -26.49
C ASP A 218 55.67 -44.62 -25.99
N THR A 219 54.48 -44.39 -25.41
CA THR A 219 53.51 -45.46 -25.12
C THR A 219 52.99 -46.16 -26.39
N TYR A 220 53.08 -45.53 -27.55
CA TYR A 220 52.57 -46.04 -28.83
C TYR A 220 53.75 -46.38 -29.76
N VAL A 221 54.21 -47.64 -29.74
CA VAL A 221 55.23 -48.14 -30.67
C VAL A 221 54.72 -48.05 -32.11
N MET A 222 55.29 -47.16 -32.92
CA MET A 222 54.88 -46.94 -34.32
C MET A 222 55.75 -47.73 -35.31
N GLU A 223 55.14 -48.58 -36.14
CA GLU A 223 55.78 -49.09 -37.36
C GLU A 223 55.54 -48.12 -38.54
N ILE A 224 56.49 -48.07 -39.48
CA ILE A 224 56.46 -47.16 -40.65
C ILE A 224 55.27 -47.54 -41.54
N GLY A 225 54.16 -46.81 -41.40
CA GLY A 225 52.94 -47.00 -42.21
C GLY A 225 51.63 -46.79 -41.45
N GLU A 226 51.64 -46.75 -40.12
CA GLU A 226 50.40 -46.70 -39.30
C GLU A 226 50.04 -45.30 -38.78
N ALA A 227 50.72 -44.24 -39.24
CA ALA A 227 50.46 -42.86 -38.79
C ALA A 227 49.00 -42.41 -39.01
N GLU A 228 48.37 -42.88 -40.09
CA GLU A 228 46.98 -42.56 -40.40
C GLU A 228 46.02 -43.25 -39.41
N ALA A 229 46.28 -44.52 -39.08
CA ALA A 229 45.53 -45.29 -38.08
C ALA A 229 45.72 -44.72 -36.65
N PHE A 230 46.91 -44.23 -36.34
CA PHE A 230 47.20 -43.52 -35.09
C PHE A 230 46.42 -42.20 -35.00
N SER A 231 46.41 -41.39 -36.07
CA SER A 231 45.64 -40.14 -36.11
C SER A 231 44.14 -40.39 -35.95
N GLU A 232 43.60 -41.45 -36.56
CA GLU A 232 42.20 -41.82 -36.38
C GLU A 232 41.90 -42.26 -34.95
N ARG A 233 42.84 -42.96 -34.28
CA ARG A 233 42.66 -43.39 -32.90
C ARG A 233 42.69 -42.21 -31.92
N LEU A 234 43.65 -41.30 -32.08
CA LEU A 234 43.69 -40.04 -31.33
C LEU A 234 42.42 -39.21 -31.56
N LYS A 235 41.92 -39.12 -32.80
CA LYS A 235 40.65 -38.46 -33.10
C LYS A 235 39.47 -39.10 -32.36
N ARG A 236 39.41 -40.43 -32.29
CA ARG A 236 38.35 -41.13 -31.53
C ARG A 236 38.47 -40.90 -30.03
N GLU A 237 39.68 -40.93 -29.47
CA GLU A 237 39.91 -40.67 -28.04
C GLU A 237 39.62 -39.21 -27.68
N LEU A 238 40.04 -38.26 -28.51
CA LEU A 238 39.71 -36.84 -28.37
C LEU A 238 38.18 -36.66 -28.40
N GLN A 239 37.49 -37.23 -29.40
CA GLN A 239 36.03 -37.16 -29.49
C GLN A 239 35.34 -37.79 -28.29
N ALA A 240 35.86 -38.90 -27.76
CA ALA A 240 35.33 -39.53 -26.55
C ALA A 240 35.52 -38.64 -25.30
N LEU A 241 36.67 -37.97 -25.20
CA LEU A 241 37.01 -37.07 -24.11
C LEU A 241 36.21 -35.76 -24.17
N GLU A 242 36.01 -35.22 -25.38
CA GLU A 242 35.10 -34.10 -25.64
C GLU A 242 33.66 -34.46 -25.28
N ALA A 243 33.18 -35.64 -25.69
CA ALA A 243 31.85 -36.12 -25.33
C ALA A 243 31.68 -36.29 -23.81
N ALA A 244 32.70 -36.82 -23.12
CA ALA A 244 32.70 -36.96 -21.66
C ALA A 244 32.71 -35.59 -20.96
N ASN A 245 33.51 -34.63 -21.44
CA ASN A 245 33.54 -33.27 -20.92
C ASN A 245 32.20 -32.54 -21.13
N VAL A 246 31.62 -32.64 -22.33
CA VAL A 246 30.28 -32.09 -22.61
C VAL A 246 29.24 -32.69 -21.66
N HIS A 247 29.29 -34.02 -21.44
CA HIS A 247 28.37 -34.69 -20.53
C HIS A 247 28.58 -34.27 -19.06
N ALA A 248 29.82 -34.04 -18.64
CA ALA A 248 30.13 -33.53 -17.30
C ALA A 248 29.63 -32.09 -17.11
N ILE A 249 29.85 -31.21 -18.09
CA ILE A 249 29.38 -29.82 -18.07
C ILE A 249 27.84 -29.78 -18.03
N LEU A 250 27.17 -30.54 -18.90
CA LEU A 250 25.71 -30.63 -18.93
C LEU A 250 25.13 -31.16 -17.62
N GLY A 251 25.77 -32.16 -17.00
CA GLY A 251 25.36 -32.68 -15.70
C GLY A 251 25.49 -31.63 -14.57
N THR A 252 26.50 -30.77 -14.66
CA THR A 252 26.73 -29.69 -13.70
C THR A 252 25.74 -28.54 -13.87
N GLU A 253 25.33 -28.24 -15.11
CA GLU A 253 24.35 -27.20 -15.41
C GLU A 253 22.99 -27.45 -14.74
N VAL A 254 22.53 -28.71 -14.70
CA VAL A 254 21.28 -29.10 -14.05
C VAL A 254 21.35 -28.86 -12.54
N LEU A 255 22.44 -29.28 -11.89
CA LEU A 255 22.68 -29.05 -10.45
C LEU A 255 22.75 -27.55 -10.11
N VAL A 256 23.46 -26.77 -10.93
CA VAL A 256 23.54 -25.31 -10.76
C VAL A 256 22.17 -24.67 -10.91
N SER A 257 21.37 -25.10 -11.88
CA SER A 257 19.99 -24.63 -12.08
C SER A 257 19.10 -24.91 -10.88
N GLU A 258 19.16 -26.11 -10.30
CA GLU A 258 18.40 -26.48 -9.10
C GLU A 258 18.80 -25.63 -7.88
N VAL A 259 20.10 -25.40 -7.68
CA VAL A 259 20.60 -24.54 -6.60
C VAL A 259 20.13 -23.08 -6.78
N LEU A 260 20.19 -22.56 -8.01
CA LEU A 260 19.68 -21.22 -8.33
C LEU A 260 18.17 -21.10 -8.09
N GLN A 261 17.40 -22.13 -8.45
CA GLN A 261 15.97 -22.22 -8.18
C GLN A 261 15.67 -22.27 -6.67
N GLY A 262 16.45 -23.04 -5.91
CA GLY A 262 16.36 -23.11 -4.45
C GLY A 262 16.63 -21.75 -3.80
N LEU A 263 17.72 -21.09 -4.21
CA LEU A 263 18.10 -19.76 -3.73
C LEU A 263 17.03 -18.71 -4.06
N GLU A 264 16.46 -18.76 -5.26
CA GLU A 264 15.38 -17.86 -5.66
C GLU A 264 14.11 -18.09 -4.85
N SER A 265 13.78 -19.36 -4.55
CA SER A 265 12.63 -19.72 -3.73
C SER A 265 12.81 -19.21 -2.30
N ALA A 266 13.98 -19.40 -1.70
CA ALA A 266 14.32 -18.85 -0.40
C ALA A 266 14.26 -17.31 -0.41
N SER A 267 14.80 -16.67 -1.43
CA SER A 267 14.73 -15.21 -1.61
C SER A 267 13.27 -14.71 -1.68
N ASN A 268 12.38 -15.41 -2.37
CA ASN A 268 10.97 -15.05 -2.42
C ASN A 268 10.28 -15.17 -1.05
N ILE A 269 10.60 -16.20 -0.27
CA ILE A 269 10.06 -16.37 1.09
C ILE A 269 10.52 -15.24 2.01
N VAL A 270 11.80 -14.84 1.93
CA VAL A 270 12.34 -13.72 2.70
C VAL A 270 11.67 -12.40 2.30
N GLU A 271 11.47 -12.16 1.00
CA GLU A 271 10.69 -10.99 0.53
C GLU A 271 9.27 -10.97 1.12
N ASP A 272 8.60 -12.13 1.17
CA ASP A 272 7.27 -12.22 1.77
C ASP A 272 7.32 -11.95 3.28
N MET A 273 8.29 -12.52 4.02
CA MET A 273 8.46 -12.26 5.46
C MET A 273 8.70 -10.78 5.76
N ASP A 274 9.48 -10.07 4.95
CA ASP A 274 9.69 -8.63 5.07
C ASP A 274 8.38 -7.85 4.88
N GLU A 275 7.55 -8.23 3.89
CA GLU A 275 6.22 -7.65 3.72
C GLU A 275 5.32 -7.88 4.95
N TRP A 276 5.32 -9.10 5.51
CA TRP A 276 4.57 -9.42 6.73
C TRP A 276 5.04 -8.59 7.92
N LEU A 277 6.35 -8.49 8.14
CA LEU A 277 6.94 -7.67 9.19
C LEU A 277 6.58 -6.19 9.01
N GLY A 278 6.57 -5.69 7.78
CA GLY A 278 6.12 -4.34 7.46
C GLY A 278 4.65 -4.08 7.85
N ILE A 279 3.77 -5.05 7.62
CA ILE A 279 2.36 -4.99 8.02
C ILE A 279 2.21 -5.01 9.54
N PHE A 280 2.90 -5.93 10.22
CA PHE A 280 2.84 -6.04 11.68
C PHE A 280 3.35 -4.78 12.38
N ASN A 281 4.49 -4.24 11.93
CA ASN A 281 5.02 -2.98 12.48
C ASN A 281 4.05 -1.80 12.30
N MET A 282 3.36 -1.73 11.15
CA MET A 282 2.34 -0.73 10.91
C MET A 282 1.16 -0.88 11.88
N LYS A 283 0.69 -2.12 12.08
CA LYS A 283 -0.42 -2.41 12.99
C LYS A 283 -0.07 -2.09 14.44
N LEU A 284 1.15 -2.45 14.87
CA LEU A 284 1.64 -2.13 16.21
C LEU A 284 1.75 -0.61 16.44
N ARG A 285 2.16 0.16 15.43
CA ARG A 285 2.20 1.62 15.54
C ARG A 285 0.80 2.21 15.72
N HIS A 286 -0.17 1.78 14.90
CA HIS A 286 -1.55 2.23 15.06
C HIS A 286 -2.14 1.84 16.41
N MET A 287 -1.90 0.61 16.89
CA MET A 287 -2.33 0.22 18.23
C MET A 287 -1.71 1.09 19.32
N ARG A 288 -0.43 1.46 19.20
CA ARG A 288 0.23 2.38 20.12
C ARG A 288 -0.42 3.77 20.10
N GLU A 289 -0.69 4.32 18.91
CA GLU A 289 -1.35 5.63 18.74
C GLU A 289 -2.77 5.60 19.34
N ASP A 290 -3.52 4.52 19.12
CA ASP A 290 -4.87 4.34 19.68
C ASP A 290 -4.84 4.26 21.21
N ILE A 291 -3.88 3.53 21.79
CA ILE A 291 -3.69 3.43 23.24
C ILE A 291 -3.39 4.81 23.83
N GLU A 292 -2.45 5.56 23.24
CA GLU A 292 -2.09 6.91 23.71
C GLU A 292 -3.29 7.88 23.66
N SER A 293 -4.10 7.79 22.60
CA SER A 293 -5.34 8.57 22.46
C SER A 293 -6.38 8.22 23.54
N ILE A 294 -6.52 6.93 23.86
CA ILE A 294 -7.42 6.47 24.93
C ILE A 294 -6.91 6.92 26.30
N GLU A 295 -5.60 6.77 26.58
CA GLU A 295 -4.98 7.17 27.84
C GLU A 295 -5.12 8.67 28.10
N THR A 296 -4.82 9.51 27.10
CA THR A 296 -4.97 10.97 27.22
C THR A 296 -6.42 11.39 27.44
N ARG A 297 -7.38 10.72 26.75
CA ARG A 297 -8.82 10.93 26.98
C ARG A 297 -9.24 10.51 28.38
N ASN A 298 -8.78 9.36 28.86
CA ASN A 298 -9.17 8.84 30.17
C ASN A 298 -8.62 9.73 31.30
N ASN A 299 -7.34 10.12 31.22
CA ASN A 299 -6.74 11.06 32.17
C ASN A 299 -7.51 12.40 32.25
N LYS A 300 -7.96 12.93 31.09
CA LYS A 300 -8.80 14.12 31.06
C LYS A 300 -10.15 13.92 31.75
N LEU A 301 -10.78 12.76 31.55
CA LEU A 301 -12.06 12.41 32.18
C LEU A 301 -11.91 12.23 33.70
N GLU A 302 -10.85 11.58 34.15
CA GLU A 302 -10.54 11.40 35.57
C GLU A 302 -10.29 12.75 36.25
N LEU A 303 -9.49 13.63 35.64
CA LEU A 303 -9.27 14.98 36.15
C LEU A 303 -10.59 15.78 36.21
N GLN A 304 -11.41 15.70 35.15
CA GLN A 304 -12.72 16.36 35.15
C GLN A 304 -13.65 15.79 36.23
N SER A 305 -13.66 14.48 36.43
CA SER A 305 -14.46 13.83 37.46
C SER A 305 -14.02 14.26 38.86
N SER A 306 -12.71 14.28 39.13
CA SER A 306 -12.15 14.77 40.40
C SER A 306 -12.49 16.24 40.63
N ASN A 307 -12.34 17.10 39.61
CA ASN A 307 -12.68 18.51 39.72
C ASN A 307 -14.17 18.73 39.95
N ASN A 308 -15.03 18.00 39.24
CA ASN A 308 -16.48 18.09 39.44
C ASN A 308 -16.90 17.65 40.84
N LYS A 309 -16.24 16.63 41.40
CA LYS A 309 -16.48 16.20 42.78
C LYS A 309 -16.11 17.30 43.77
N LEU A 310 -14.91 17.87 43.65
CA LEU A 310 -14.47 18.98 44.50
C LEU A 310 -15.38 20.22 44.34
N LEU A 311 -15.78 20.54 43.11
CA LEU A 311 -16.70 21.64 42.84
C LEU A 311 -18.09 21.39 43.46
N SER A 312 -18.59 20.16 43.41
CA SER A 312 -19.85 19.79 44.07
C SER A 312 -19.73 19.95 45.58
N GLU A 313 -18.65 19.45 46.18
CA GLU A 313 -18.40 19.58 47.63
C GLU A 313 -18.31 21.06 48.06
N GLU A 314 -17.64 21.91 47.29
CA GLU A 314 -17.58 23.35 47.56
C GLU A 314 -18.93 24.05 47.34
N LEU A 315 -19.71 23.62 46.35
CA LEU A 315 -21.05 24.14 46.12
C LEU A 315 -22.00 23.75 47.26
N ASP A 316 -21.95 22.50 47.72
CA ASP A 316 -22.77 22.00 48.82
C ASP A 316 -22.48 22.79 50.11
N LYS A 317 -21.20 23.03 50.44
CA LYS A 317 -20.80 23.89 51.57
C LYS A 317 -21.36 25.31 51.45
N LEU A 318 -21.34 25.89 50.25
CA LEU A 318 -21.86 27.23 50.02
C LEU A 318 -23.39 27.26 50.15
N VAL A 319 -24.08 26.27 49.58
CA VAL A 319 -25.54 26.14 49.66
C VAL A 319 -25.97 25.94 51.11
N GLU A 320 -25.31 25.08 51.89
CA GLU A 320 -25.61 24.90 53.32
C GLU A 320 -25.49 26.21 54.11
N ARG A 321 -24.49 27.03 53.81
CA ARG A 321 -24.27 28.33 54.47
C ARG A 321 -25.27 29.40 54.05
N LEU A 322 -25.74 29.36 52.79
CA LEU A 322 -26.67 30.35 52.23
C LEU A 322 -28.15 29.93 52.33
N ARG A 323 -28.43 28.68 52.70
CA ARG A 323 -29.81 28.18 52.76
C ARG A 323 -30.53 28.77 53.96
N ILE A 324 -31.58 29.54 53.67
CA ILE A 324 -32.51 30.04 54.68
C ILE A 324 -33.51 28.92 55.02
N PRO A 325 -33.66 28.53 56.30
CA PRO A 325 -34.70 27.60 56.72
C PRO A 325 -36.09 28.09 56.27
N PRO A 326 -36.93 27.21 55.71
CA PRO A 326 -38.23 27.61 55.14
C PRO A 326 -39.17 28.22 56.19
N GLU A 327 -39.01 27.86 57.47
CA GLU A 327 -39.76 28.43 58.59
C GLU A 327 -39.44 29.91 58.77
N TYR A 328 -38.17 30.28 58.61
CA TYR A 328 -37.71 31.66 58.70
C TYR A 328 -37.96 32.43 57.40
N SER A 329 -37.92 31.80 56.23
CA SER A 329 -38.19 32.50 54.97
C SER A 329 -39.66 32.95 54.84
N GLN A 330 -40.61 32.09 55.23
CA GLN A 330 -42.04 32.42 55.25
C GLN A 330 -42.33 33.52 56.27
N CYS A 331 -41.69 33.44 57.43
CA CYS A 331 -41.73 34.48 58.42
C CYS A 331 -41.20 35.80 57.82
N LEU A 332 -39.98 35.83 57.28
CA LEU A 332 -39.28 37.02 56.76
C LEU A 332 -39.92 37.66 55.53
N THR A 333 -40.68 36.92 54.71
CA THR A 333 -41.27 37.46 53.47
C THR A 333 -42.70 37.99 53.65
N GLY A 334 -43.43 37.56 54.68
CA GLY A 334 -44.84 37.95 54.83
C GLY A 334 -45.54 37.54 56.13
N GLY A 335 -44.81 37.25 57.21
CA GLY A 335 -45.42 36.82 58.48
C GLY A 335 -46.23 37.93 59.16
N SER A 336 -47.40 37.58 59.71
CA SER A 336 -48.27 38.44 60.54
C SER A 336 -47.55 38.89 61.83
N PHE A 337 -47.83 40.11 62.29
CA PHE A 337 -47.32 40.69 63.54
C PHE A 337 -48.26 40.43 64.73
N GLU A 338 -48.96 39.28 64.73
CA GLU A 338 -49.72 38.83 65.88
C GLU A 338 -48.81 38.48 67.06
N GLU A 339 -49.27 38.76 68.29
CA GLU A 339 -48.51 38.56 69.53
C GLU A 339 -48.04 37.10 69.72
N SER A 340 -48.80 36.14 69.18
CA SER A 340 -48.47 34.71 69.13
C SER A 340 -47.25 34.37 68.26
N HIS A 341 -46.96 35.16 67.22
CA HIS A 341 -45.87 34.93 66.25
C HIS A 341 -44.66 35.85 66.46
N MET A 342 -44.73 36.78 67.43
CA MET A 342 -43.68 37.74 67.74
C MET A 342 -42.33 37.07 68.07
N HIS A 343 -42.34 35.99 68.87
CA HIS A 343 -41.13 35.25 69.22
C HIS A 343 -40.43 34.60 68.01
N LEU A 344 -41.22 34.10 67.05
CA LEU A 344 -40.70 33.52 65.80
C LEU A 344 -40.13 34.60 64.88
N ASN A 345 -40.80 35.76 64.81
CA ASN A 345 -40.32 36.94 64.06
C ASN A 345 -38.96 37.43 64.60
N ILE A 346 -38.83 37.58 65.93
CA ILE A 346 -37.57 37.98 66.57
C ILE A 346 -36.47 36.94 66.31
N SER A 347 -36.77 35.66 66.52
CA SER A 347 -35.80 34.56 66.29
C SER A 347 -35.33 34.50 64.83
N SER A 348 -36.22 34.76 63.87
CA SER A 348 -35.90 34.78 62.43
C SER A 348 -35.00 35.97 62.07
N CYS A 349 -35.27 37.15 62.63
CA CYS A 349 -34.43 38.34 62.44
C CYS A 349 -33.04 38.17 63.08
N GLU A 350 -32.97 37.61 64.30
CA GLU A 350 -31.70 37.29 64.94
C GLU A 350 -30.88 36.27 64.14
N TRP A 351 -31.53 35.25 63.58
CA TRP A 351 -30.89 34.29 62.69
C TRP A 351 -30.33 34.97 61.44
N LEU A 352 -31.12 35.85 60.80
CA LEU A 352 -30.70 36.61 59.62
C LEU A 352 -29.50 37.52 59.91
N THR A 353 -29.50 38.22 61.04
CA THR A 353 -28.37 39.07 61.46
C THR A 353 -27.11 38.24 61.71
N ARG A 354 -27.21 37.07 62.36
CA ARG A 354 -26.07 36.15 62.55
C ARG A 354 -25.56 35.60 61.22
N ALA A 355 -26.46 35.26 60.28
CA ALA A 355 -26.10 34.77 58.95
C ALA A 355 -25.38 35.86 58.13
N LEU A 356 -25.87 37.10 58.15
CA LEU A 356 -25.24 38.25 57.49
C LEU A 356 -23.83 38.51 58.06
N HIS A 357 -23.66 38.47 59.37
CA HIS A 357 -22.35 38.65 60.00
C HIS A 357 -21.36 37.50 59.70
N GLY A 358 -21.86 36.30 59.41
CA GLY A 358 -21.06 35.19 58.90
C GLY A 358 -20.60 35.36 57.45
N LEU A 359 -21.27 36.22 56.67
CA LEU A 359 -20.95 36.54 55.27
C LEU A 359 -20.07 37.80 55.14
N GLU A 360 -19.83 38.53 56.24
CA GLU A 360 -18.92 39.68 56.30
C GLU A 360 -17.46 39.23 56.49
N MET A 361 -16.51 40.03 55.98
CA MET A 361 -15.08 39.82 56.23
C MET A 361 -14.80 40.02 57.74
N PRO A 362 -14.04 39.14 58.42
CA PRO A 362 -13.10 38.14 57.91
C PRO A 362 -13.62 36.68 57.85
N ASN A 363 -14.93 36.45 58.07
CA ASN A 363 -15.48 35.08 58.21
C ASN A 363 -15.72 34.38 56.86
N LEU A 364 -15.81 35.15 55.77
CA LEU A 364 -15.95 34.65 54.41
C LEU A 364 -14.57 34.48 53.75
N ASP A 365 -14.29 33.30 53.15
CA ASP A 365 -13.05 33.09 52.40
C ASP A 365 -12.96 34.11 51.25
N SER A 366 -11.76 34.66 51.04
CA SER A 366 -11.47 35.72 50.07
C SER A 366 -11.89 35.34 48.64
N ASN A 367 -12.04 34.05 48.35
CA ASN A 367 -12.52 33.52 47.08
C ASN A 367 -14.01 33.83 46.82
N TYR A 368 -14.83 33.87 47.88
CA TYR A 368 -16.28 34.17 47.78
C TYR A 368 -16.58 35.67 47.89
N ALA A 369 -15.62 36.50 48.28
CA ALA A 369 -15.79 37.95 48.44
C ALA A 369 -16.27 38.67 47.16
N LYS A 370 -16.16 38.04 45.98
CA LYS A 370 -16.65 38.56 44.71
C LYS A 370 -18.13 38.26 44.42
N MET A 371 -18.80 37.44 45.23
CA MET A 371 -20.22 37.08 45.08
C MET A 371 -21.16 38.24 45.52
N ARG A 372 -21.07 39.39 44.83
CA ARG A 372 -21.88 40.58 45.13
C ARG A 372 -23.38 40.35 44.98
N ALA A 373 -23.81 39.48 44.07
CA ALA A 373 -25.24 39.18 43.86
C ALA A 373 -25.91 38.55 45.08
N VAL A 374 -25.21 37.63 45.77
CA VAL A 374 -25.74 36.94 46.96
C VAL A 374 -25.89 37.90 48.13
N SER A 375 -24.91 38.79 48.32
CA SER A 375 -25.01 39.85 49.34
C SER A 375 -26.19 40.79 49.09
N ILE A 376 -26.45 41.14 47.82
CA ILE A 376 -27.56 42.01 47.43
C ILE A 376 -28.92 41.34 47.67
N ASP A 377 -29.08 40.06 47.33
CA ASP A 377 -30.34 39.33 47.56
C ASP A 377 -30.65 39.14 49.05
N PHE A 378 -29.63 38.85 49.88
CA PHE A 378 -29.79 38.79 51.33
C PHE A 378 -30.16 40.17 51.94
N LEU A 379 -29.57 41.26 51.43
CA LEU A 379 -29.92 42.63 51.81
C LEU A 379 -31.33 43.02 51.33
N SER A 380 -31.77 42.52 50.18
CA SER A 380 -33.12 42.72 49.65
C SER A 380 -34.18 42.10 50.58
N CYS A 381 -33.98 40.86 51.04
CA CYS A 381 -34.85 40.24 52.04
C CYS A 381 -34.89 41.01 53.38
N PHE A 382 -33.80 41.64 53.78
CA PHE A 382 -33.75 42.52 54.96
C PHE A 382 -34.54 43.82 54.73
N LEU A 383 -34.40 44.43 53.55
CA LEU A 383 -35.09 45.67 53.19
C LEU A 383 -36.60 45.51 52.98
N ILE A 384 -37.07 44.34 52.52
CA ILE A 384 -38.50 44.06 52.32
C ILE A 384 -39.31 44.10 53.64
N ARG A 385 -38.66 43.94 54.80
CA ARG A 385 -39.34 43.87 56.11
C ARG A 385 -39.03 45.02 57.07
N CYS A 386 -38.02 45.85 56.77
CA CYS A 386 -37.67 47.02 57.57
C CYS A 386 -38.39 48.31 57.13
N TYR A 387 -39.35 48.22 56.19
CA TYR A 387 -40.21 49.33 55.77
C TYR A 387 -41.68 49.06 56.02
#